data_AF-A0A1H7CZZ9-F1
#
_entry.id   AF-A0A1H7CZZ9-F1
#
_cell.length_a   1.000
_cell.length_b   1.000
_cell.length_c   1.000
_cell.angle_alpha   90.00
_cell.angle_beta   90.00
_cell.angle_gamma   90.00
#
_symmetry.space_group_name_H-M   'P 1'
#
loop_
_entity.id
_entity.type
_entity.pdbx_description
1 polymer ?
#
loop_
_entity_poly.entity_id
_entity_poly.type
_entity_poly.pdbx_seq_one_letter_code
_entity_poly.pdbx_strand_id
1 'polypeptide(L)'
;MKLLRVIGAALGWLALATLWFWAWHLKDPHLRFMREWELPLLLAALVAGIAVAWRFARSVLRPVALGLAFAALLTALGNEAASRQHRAEVNAASGAAAQMLGAHFIVGYDDANDLRELARKGLIGGIFVTGRNVKGRTAGQLREEIRGLQAVRRKAGLPPLVVATDQEGGAVSRLSPLVERQPALSTLLDADLPEDQLSERARAYGAQQGGALADLGVTLNFSPVVDLRPGRAPGRWDFHTRIDERAISSDPAVTTQVALAYAQGLESAGVRGTLKHFPGLAGVAEDTHHFAAELRTPVARLATQDWKPFQEVSKQSDAAIMLGHVILAELDADYPVSFSRRIVQQVIRGEWGYRGLLVTDDLTMGAAYNRGLCDATVRALDAGVDLLLIAFDHDKYFDAMHCALQAAQRGALDLPMLERRGAQRLQSFR
;
A
#
# COMPACT_ATOMS: atom_id res chain seq x y z
N MET A 1 7.33 -16.96 49.96
CA MET A 1 8.29 -15.87 49.66
C MET A 1 9.28 -16.18 48.52
N LYS A 2 9.95 -17.35 48.49
CA LYS A 2 10.89 -17.70 47.39
C LYS A 2 10.19 -17.81 46.02
N LEU A 3 9.04 -18.48 45.95
CA LEU A 3 8.26 -18.65 44.72
C LEU A 3 7.84 -17.30 44.11
N LEU A 4 7.30 -16.38 44.93
CA LEU A 4 6.94 -15.01 44.51
C LEU A 4 8.13 -14.22 43.94
N ARG A 5 9.34 -14.37 44.49
CA ARG A 5 10.55 -13.74 43.94
C ARG A 5 10.97 -14.33 42.60
N VAL A 6 10.86 -15.65 42.44
CA VAL A 6 11.18 -16.35 41.18
C VAL A 6 10.20 -15.94 40.08
N ILE A 7 8.89 -15.97 40.37
CA ILE A 7 7.84 -15.55 39.43
C ILE A 7 8.02 -14.06 39.07
N GLY A 8 8.22 -13.18 40.05
CA GLY A 8 8.44 -11.75 39.80
C GLY A 8 9.69 -11.47 38.97
N ALA A 9 10.77 -12.21 39.17
CA ALA A 9 11.97 -12.10 38.35
C ALA A 9 11.73 -12.59 36.91
N ALA A 10 11.05 -13.74 36.72
CA ALA A 10 10.73 -14.25 35.39
C ALA A 10 9.82 -13.29 34.61
N LEU A 11 8.79 -12.74 35.25
CA LEU A 11 7.92 -11.73 34.65
C LEU A 11 8.67 -10.44 34.32
N GLY A 12 9.60 -10.00 35.19
CA GLY A 12 10.45 -8.84 34.93
C GLY A 12 11.36 -9.03 33.70
N TRP A 13 11.95 -10.22 33.54
CA TRP A 13 12.76 -10.55 32.36
C TRP A 13 11.93 -10.64 31.08
N LEU A 14 10.75 -11.26 31.14
CA LEU A 14 9.83 -11.31 30.01
C LEU A 14 9.41 -9.89 29.61
N ALA A 15 9.09 -9.02 30.57
CA ALA A 15 8.77 -7.63 30.31
C ALA A 15 9.93 -6.88 29.64
N LEU A 16 11.16 -7.03 30.13
CA LEU A 16 12.33 -6.41 29.50
C LEU A 16 12.59 -6.92 28.08
N ALA A 17 12.39 -8.22 27.82
CA ALA A 17 12.50 -8.78 26.48
C ALA A 17 11.43 -8.21 25.54
N THR A 18 10.18 -8.10 26.00
CA THR A 18 9.09 -7.47 25.24
C THR A 18 9.36 -6.00 24.96
N LEU A 19 9.90 -5.26 25.92
CA LEU A 19 10.26 -3.84 25.74
C LEU A 19 11.42 -3.66 24.76
N TRP A 20 12.39 -4.57 24.78
CA TRP A 20 13.49 -4.55 23.82
C TRP A 20 13.00 -4.88 22.40
N PHE A 21 12.12 -5.87 22.27
CA PHE A 21 11.44 -6.17 21.01
C PHE A 21 10.63 -4.98 20.50
N TRP A 22 9.89 -4.29 21.37
CA TRP A 22 9.15 -3.09 21.00
C TRP A 22 10.06 -1.94 20.60
N ALA A 23 11.16 -1.71 21.32
CA ALA A 23 12.14 -0.69 20.94
C ALA A 23 12.73 -0.93 19.54
N TRP A 24 12.97 -2.19 19.19
CA TRP A 24 13.46 -2.57 17.86
C TRP A 24 12.41 -2.32 16.77
N HIS A 25 11.16 -2.61 17.04
CA HIS A 25 10.01 -2.39 16.15
C HIS A 25 9.34 -1.04 16.42
N LEU A 26 10.07 -0.08 17.01
CA LEU A 26 9.54 1.26 17.20
C LEU A 26 9.21 1.80 15.83
N LYS A 27 8.03 2.39 15.72
CA LYS A 27 7.49 2.91 14.49
C LYS A 27 7.08 1.88 13.45
N ASP A 28 6.88 0.63 13.81
CA ASP A 28 6.30 -0.36 12.91
C ASP A 28 4.91 0.10 12.39
N PRO A 29 4.59 -0.06 11.09
CA PRO A 29 3.27 0.29 10.55
C PRO A 29 2.12 -0.36 11.30
N HIS A 30 2.27 -1.61 11.76
CA HIS A 30 1.23 -2.33 12.50
C HIS A 30 0.92 -1.71 13.86
N LEU A 31 1.84 -0.90 14.41
CA LEU A 31 1.68 -0.18 15.67
C LEU A 31 1.26 1.28 15.47
N ARG A 32 0.89 1.68 14.24
CA ARG A 32 0.51 3.06 13.92
C ARG A 32 -0.56 3.65 14.83
N PHE A 33 -1.52 2.85 15.28
CA PHE A 33 -2.57 3.32 16.20
C PHE A 33 -2.02 3.83 17.56
N MET A 34 -0.78 3.51 17.90
CA MET A 34 -0.09 3.98 19.10
C MET A 34 0.98 5.05 18.83
N ARG A 35 1.14 5.53 17.58
CA ARG A 35 2.28 6.37 17.15
C ARG A 35 2.64 7.50 18.11
N GLU A 36 1.63 8.25 18.56
CA GLU A 36 1.82 9.42 19.45
C GLU A 36 2.26 9.03 20.86
N TRP A 37 1.88 7.84 21.30
CA TRP A 37 2.12 7.32 22.65
C TRP A 37 3.26 6.32 22.70
N GLU A 38 3.78 5.89 21.55
CA GLU A 38 4.70 4.76 21.44
C GLU A 38 5.97 5.00 22.26
N LEU A 39 6.64 6.13 22.02
CA LEU A 39 7.85 6.50 22.76
C LEU A 39 7.55 6.81 24.24
N PRO A 40 6.56 7.65 24.62
CA PRO A 40 6.22 7.87 26.03
C PRO A 40 5.90 6.59 26.79
N LEU A 41 5.11 5.68 26.21
CA LEU A 41 4.74 4.42 26.84
C LEU A 41 5.93 3.47 26.96
N LEU A 42 6.78 3.39 25.94
CA LEU A 42 8.00 2.59 26.01
C LEU A 42 8.93 3.12 27.11
N LEU A 43 9.11 4.44 27.21
CA LEU A 43 9.92 5.07 28.27
C LEU A 43 9.34 4.78 29.66
N ALA A 44 8.04 4.95 29.86
CA ALA A 44 7.37 4.64 31.11
C ALA A 44 7.52 3.16 31.50
N ALA A 45 7.37 2.26 30.52
CA ALA A 45 7.49 0.83 30.74
C ALA A 45 8.95 0.39 31.01
N LEU A 46 9.95 1.05 30.41
CA LEU A 46 11.36 0.83 30.73
C LEU A 46 11.68 1.23 32.17
N VAL A 47 11.18 2.38 32.64
CA VAL A 47 11.33 2.82 34.04
C VAL A 47 10.70 1.80 35.00
N ALA A 48 9.48 1.34 34.69
CA ALA A 48 8.80 0.32 35.49
C ALA A 48 9.55 -1.02 35.49
N GLY A 49 10.02 -1.46 34.32
CA GLY A 49 10.81 -2.68 34.15
C GLY A 49 12.10 -2.68 34.95
N ILE A 50 12.82 -1.55 34.95
CA ILE A 50 14.01 -1.35 35.79
C ILE A 50 13.66 -1.44 37.27
N ALA A 51 12.61 -0.77 37.73
CA ALA A 51 12.20 -0.78 39.14
C ALA A 51 11.84 -2.20 39.63
N VAL A 52 11.10 -2.95 38.82
CA VAL A 52 10.73 -4.35 39.10
C VAL A 52 11.96 -5.26 39.11
N ALA A 53 12.82 -5.17 38.09
CA ALA A 53 14.05 -5.96 38.03
C ALA A 53 14.96 -5.66 39.22
N TRP A 54 15.10 -4.39 39.61
CA TRP A 54 15.90 -4.00 40.78
C TRP A 54 15.35 -4.58 42.09
N ARG A 55 14.01 -4.61 42.23
CA ARG A 55 13.28 -5.09 43.41
C ARG A 55 13.35 -6.62 43.58
N PHE A 56 13.33 -7.38 42.48
CA PHE A 56 13.15 -8.84 42.51
C PHE A 56 14.33 -9.66 41.96
N ALA A 57 15.20 -9.07 41.12
CA ALA A 57 16.37 -9.78 40.60
C ALA A 57 17.46 -9.93 41.66
N ARG A 58 18.26 -10.99 41.53
CA ARG A 58 19.49 -11.17 42.32
C ARG A 58 20.45 -10.00 42.04
N SER A 59 21.23 -9.59 43.03
CA SER A 59 22.16 -8.45 42.91
C SER A 59 23.08 -8.55 41.67
N VAL A 60 23.57 -9.75 41.36
CA VAL A 60 24.41 -10.07 40.19
C VAL A 60 23.72 -9.81 38.85
N LEU A 61 22.39 -9.89 38.80
CA LEU A 61 21.60 -9.75 37.58
C LEU A 61 21.09 -8.32 37.33
N ARG A 62 21.20 -7.42 38.32
CA ARG A 62 20.76 -6.01 38.19
C ARG A 62 21.51 -5.23 37.11
N PRO A 63 22.84 -5.36 36.95
CA PRO A 63 23.56 -4.69 35.87
C PRO A 63 23.09 -5.12 34.48
N VAL A 64 22.77 -6.41 34.31
CA VAL A 64 22.26 -6.94 33.04
C VAL A 64 20.89 -6.36 32.70
N ALA A 65 19.99 -6.29 33.68
CA ALA A 65 18.67 -5.69 33.49
C ALA A 65 18.74 -4.19 33.13
N LEU A 66 19.62 -3.44 33.81
CA LEU A 66 19.91 -2.04 33.44
C LEU A 66 20.50 -1.91 32.04
N GLY A 67 21.43 -2.80 31.69
CA GLY A 67 22.03 -2.84 30.35
C GLY A 67 21.01 -3.08 29.25
N LEU A 68 20.08 -4.02 29.43
CA LEU A 68 19.00 -4.28 28.46
C LEU A 68 18.03 -3.10 28.33
N ALA A 69 17.64 -2.50 29.46
CA ALA A 69 16.74 -1.36 29.44
C ALA A 69 17.40 -0.13 28.79
N PHE A 70 18.70 0.08 29.05
CA PHE A 70 19.48 1.13 28.41
C PHE A 70 19.66 0.87 26.91
N ALA A 71 19.92 -0.38 26.50
CA ALA A 71 19.99 -0.75 25.09
C ALA A 71 18.64 -0.52 24.38
N ALA A 72 17.52 -0.91 25.00
CA ALA A 72 16.18 -0.64 24.47
C ALA A 72 15.93 0.88 24.32
N LEU A 73 16.30 1.68 25.33
CA LEU A 73 16.20 3.13 25.27
C LEU A 73 17.01 3.72 24.11
N LEU A 74 18.28 3.32 23.97
CA LEU A 74 19.15 3.79 22.90
C LEU A 74 18.63 3.40 21.52
N THR A 75 18.14 2.17 21.35
CA THR A 75 17.52 1.71 20.10
C THR A 75 16.30 2.55 19.76
N ALA A 76 15.40 2.78 20.73
CA ALA A 76 14.20 3.58 20.51
C ALA A 76 14.51 5.03 20.14
N LEU A 77 15.44 5.67 20.87
CA LEU A 77 15.89 7.03 20.56
C LEU A 77 16.60 7.10 19.21
N GLY A 78 17.38 6.07 18.86
CA GLY A 78 18.02 5.94 17.55
C GLY A 78 17.00 5.85 16.41
N ASN A 79 15.98 5.00 16.55
CA ASN A 79 14.89 4.86 15.59
C ASN A 79 14.08 6.16 15.43
N GLU A 80 13.78 6.85 16.54
CA GLU A 80 13.12 8.16 16.52
C GLU A 80 13.98 9.22 15.82
N ALA A 81 15.28 9.27 16.14
CA ALA A 81 16.22 10.21 15.53
C ALA A 81 16.38 9.95 14.03
N ALA A 82 16.55 8.69 13.61
CA ALA A 82 16.64 8.30 12.21
C ALA A 82 15.38 8.71 11.42
N SER A 83 14.19 8.44 11.97
CA SER A 83 12.92 8.83 11.36
C SER A 83 12.78 10.35 11.21
N ARG A 84 13.19 11.13 12.22
CA ARG A 84 13.21 12.60 12.14
C ARG A 84 14.23 13.10 11.12
N GLN A 85 15.40 12.47 11.07
CA GLN A 85 16.44 12.78 10.11
C GLN A 85 15.95 12.53 8.67
N HIS A 86 15.39 11.35 8.37
CA HIS A 86 14.83 11.05 7.04
C HIS A 86 13.77 12.07 6.63
N ARG A 87 12.86 12.44 7.56
CA ARG A 87 11.86 13.49 7.31
C ARG A 87 12.50 14.83 6.99
N ALA A 88 13.50 15.25 7.77
CA ALA A 88 14.20 16.51 7.55
C ALA A 88 14.94 16.52 6.21
N GLU A 89 15.63 15.44 5.87
CA GLU A 89 16.34 15.26 4.60
C GLU A 89 15.40 15.31 3.40
N VAL A 90 14.29 14.57 3.43
CA VAL A 90 13.29 14.59 2.36
C VAL A 90 12.64 15.96 2.23
N ASN A 91 12.32 16.63 3.34
CA ASN A 91 11.76 17.99 3.30
C ASN A 91 12.76 19.03 2.76
N ALA A 92 14.06 18.82 2.97
CA ALA A 92 15.13 19.63 2.41
C ALA A 92 15.46 19.29 0.94
N ALA A 93 15.07 18.10 0.47
CA ALA A 93 15.32 17.65 -0.89
C ALA A 93 14.67 18.57 -1.92
N SER A 94 15.41 18.83 -3.00
CA SER A 94 14.99 19.72 -4.09
C SER A 94 15.70 19.34 -5.40
N GLY A 95 15.28 19.96 -6.50
CA GLY A 95 15.85 19.72 -7.83
C GLY A 95 15.20 18.57 -8.60
N ALA A 96 15.66 18.38 -9.84
CA ALA A 96 15.02 17.49 -10.81
C ALA A 96 15.02 16.02 -10.37
N ALA A 97 16.14 15.53 -9.80
CA ALA A 97 16.24 14.14 -9.34
C ALA A 97 15.21 13.83 -8.23
N ALA A 98 15.07 14.72 -7.24
CA ALA A 98 14.09 14.56 -6.16
C ALA A 98 12.65 14.64 -6.69
N GLN A 99 12.37 15.54 -7.63
CA GLN A 99 11.05 15.65 -8.26
C GLN A 99 10.68 14.41 -9.09
N MET A 100 11.66 13.85 -9.80
CA MET A 100 11.46 12.65 -10.59
C MET A 100 11.17 11.44 -9.70
N LEU A 101 11.95 11.23 -8.64
CA LEU A 101 11.65 10.18 -7.65
C LEU A 101 10.30 10.42 -6.97
N GLY A 102 10.03 11.66 -6.58
CA GLY A 102 8.77 12.05 -5.94
C GLY A 102 7.55 11.74 -6.80
N ALA A 103 7.67 11.89 -8.13
CA ALA A 103 6.59 11.58 -9.07
C ALA A 103 6.13 10.12 -9.04
N HIS A 104 6.90 9.20 -8.45
CA HIS A 104 6.55 7.80 -8.31
C HIS A 104 5.78 7.49 -7.02
N PHE A 105 5.61 8.40 -6.08
CA PHE A 105 4.94 8.09 -4.80
C PHE A 105 3.48 8.53 -4.76
N ILE A 106 2.59 7.62 -4.38
CA ILE A 106 1.24 7.91 -3.90
C ILE A 106 1.23 7.73 -2.38
N VAL A 107 0.88 8.80 -1.66
CA VAL A 107 1.02 8.85 -0.21
C VAL A 107 -0.33 9.08 0.46
N GLY A 108 -0.67 8.26 1.45
CA GLY A 108 -1.79 8.52 2.35
C GLY A 108 -1.54 9.74 3.22
N TYR A 109 -2.53 10.21 3.95
CA TYR A 109 -2.34 11.33 4.89
C TYR A 109 -3.42 11.34 5.95
N ASP A 110 -3.15 12.05 7.05
CA ASP A 110 -4.16 12.40 8.05
C ASP A 110 -4.56 13.89 7.93
N ASP A 111 -3.59 14.80 7.79
CA ASP A 111 -3.81 16.22 7.46
C ASP A 111 -3.17 16.57 6.10
N ALA A 112 -3.97 17.15 5.20
CA ALA A 112 -3.48 17.61 3.91
C ALA A 112 -2.45 18.75 4.02
N ASN A 113 -2.42 19.49 5.13
CA ASN A 113 -1.42 20.53 5.38
C ASN A 113 0.01 19.97 5.36
N ASP A 114 0.21 18.77 5.87
CA ASP A 114 1.51 18.09 5.89
C ASP A 114 2.01 17.76 4.49
N LEU A 115 1.09 17.59 3.53
CA LEU A 115 1.40 17.31 2.13
C LEU A 115 1.64 18.56 1.29
N ARG A 116 1.22 19.75 1.73
CA ARG A 116 1.25 20.96 0.88
C ARG A 116 2.66 21.27 0.38
N GLU A 117 3.64 21.17 1.26
CA GLU A 117 5.03 21.47 0.90
C GLU A 117 5.63 20.39 0.00
N LEU A 118 5.33 19.11 0.25
CA LEU A 118 5.73 18.00 -0.61
C LEU A 118 5.12 18.14 -2.01
N ALA A 119 3.83 18.45 -2.09
CA ALA A 119 3.12 18.70 -3.34
C ALA A 119 3.74 19.90 -4.09
N ARG A 120 4.01 21.02 -3.39
CA ARG A 120 4.61 22.23 -3.98
C ARG A 120 6.00 21.97 -4.56
N LYS A 121 6.84 21.19 -3.86
CA LYS A 121 8.21 20.87 -4.28
C LYS A 121 8.29 19.80 -5.35
N GLY A 122 7.21 19.06 -5.57
CA GLY A 122 7.17 17.95 -6.50
C GLY A 122 7.61 16.62 -5.92
N LEU A 123 7.64 16.48 -4.59
CA LEU A 123 8.17 15.31 -3.88
C LEU A 123 7.17 14.15 -3.77
N ILE A 124 5.90 14.35 -4.16
CA ILE A 124 4.89 13.28 -4.23
C ILE A 124 4.16 13.31 -5.58
N GLY A 125 3.90 12.17 -6.19
CA GLY A 125 3.20 12.05 -7.47
C GLY A 125 1.68 11.98 -7.34
N GLY A 126 1.21 11.62 -6.16
CA GLY A 126 -0.20 11.52 -5.85
C GLY A 126 -0.50 11.38 -4.36
N ILE A 127 -1.79 11.37 -4.05
CA ILE A 127 -2.32 11.18 -2.69
C ILE A 127 -3.29 10.01 -2.68
N PHE A 128 -3.38 9.33 -1.53
CA PHE A 128 -4.33 8.25 -1.30
C PHE A 128 -5.36 8.65 -0.24
N VAL A 129 -6.62 8.79 -0.66
CA VAL A 129 -7.73 9.23 0.17
C VAL A 129 -8.46 8.01 0.74
N THR A 130 -8.60 7.98 2.06
CA THR A 130 -9.15 6.85 2.81
C THR A 130 -10.35 7.26 3.66
N GLY A 131 -10.96 6.28 4.35
CA GLY A 131 -12.01 6.54 5.34
C GLY A 131 -11.58 7.47 6.49
N ARG A 132 -10.27 7.61 6.77
CA ARG A 132 -9.78 8.57 7.77
C ARG A 132 -9.99 10.02 7.31
N ASN A 133 -9.83 10.27 6.02
CA ASN A 133 -10.01 11.59 5.41
C ASN A 133 -11.48 11.93 5.20
N VAL A 134 -12.37 10.96 5.37
CA VAL A 134 -13.83 11.06 5.21
C VAL A 134 -14.55 11.27 6.54
N LYS A 135 -14.06 10.61 7.60
CA LYS A 135 -14.72 10.57 8.91
C LYS A 135 -14.97 11.98 9.45
N GLY A 136 -16.23 12.30 9.72
CA GLY A 136 -16.65 13.58 10.31
C GLY A 136 -16.60 14.78 9.36
N ARG A 137 -16.45 14.55 8.05
CA ARG A 137 -16.38 15.61 7.03
C ARG A 137 -17.55 15.53 6.06
N THR A 138 -17.71 16.56 5.25
CA THR A 138 -18.64 16.59 4.11
C THR A 138 -17.90 16.39 2.79
N ALA A 139 -18.63 15.98 1.74
CA ALA A 139 -18.08 15.86 0.38
C ALA A 139 -17.45 17.19 -0.11
N GLY A 140 -18.07 18.33 0.23
CA GLY A 140 -17.54 19.65 -0.12
C GLY A 140 -16.20 19.96 0.55
N GLN A 141 -16.02 19.57 1.82
CA GLN A 141 -14.76 19.77 2.54
C GLN A 141 -13.63 18.93 1.94
N LEU A 142 -13.90 17.67 1.60
CA LEU A 142 -12.91 16.79 0.96
C LEU A 142 -12.53 17.30 -0.45
N ARG A 143 -13.53 17.71 -1.24
CA ARG A 143 -13.31 18.30 -2.57
C ARG A 143 -12.42 19.54 -2.50
N GLU A 144 -12.70 20.47 -1.59
CA GLU A 144 -11.91 21.70 -1.46
C GLU A 144 -10.48 21.42 -0.96
N GLU A 145 -10.29 20.42 -0.11
CA GLU A 145 -8.97 19.96 0.29
C GLU A 145 -8.15 19.45 -0.91
N ILE A 146 -8.72 18.54 -1.70
CA ILE A 146 -8.09 18.00 -2.90
C ILE A 146 -7.78 19.13 -3.89
N ARG A 147 -8.75 20.03 -4.13
CA ARG A 147 -8.58 21.21 -4.98
C ARG A 147 -7.45 22.13 -4.49
N GLY A 148 -7.32 22.28 -3.17
CA GLY A 148 -6.25 23.05 -2.54
C GLY A 148 -4.86 22.49 -2.86
N LEU A 149 -4.67 21.17 -2.76
CA LEU A 149 -3.42 20.51 -3.13
C LEU A 149 -3.14 20.62 -4.64
N GLN A 150 -4.15 20.46 -5.48
CA GLN A 150 -4.01 20.65 -6.94
C GLN A 150 -3.64 22.09 -7.31
N ALA A 151 -4.21 23.09 -6.62
CA ALA A 151 -3.86 24.50 -6.83
C ALA A 151 -2.41 24.80 -6.44
N VAL A 152 -1.91 24.20 -5.35
CA VAL A 152 -0.49 24.28 -4.96
C VAL A 152 0.41 23.72 -6.05
N ARG A 153 0.07 22.55 -6.62
CA ARG A 153 0.81 21.94 -7.74
C ARG A 153 0.82 22.82 -8.98
N ARG A 154 -0.35 23.29 -9.41
CA ARG A 154 -0.47 24.16 -10.60
C ARG A 154 0.35 25.44 -10.45
N LYS A 155 0.32 26.09 -9.27
CA LYS A 155 1.11 27.29 -9.00
C LYS A 155 2.62 27.04 -9.08
N ALA A 156 3.06 25.83 -8.77
CA ALA A 156 4.46 25.41 -8.88
C ALA A 156 4.87 25.02 -10.32
N GLY A 157 3.96 25.06 -11.30
CA GLY A 157 4.25 24.65 -12.68
C GLY A 157 4.47 23.13 -12.83
N LEU A 158 3.97 22.34 -11.89
CA LEU A 158 4.15 20.90 -11.84
C LEU A 158 2.87 20.17 -12.33
N PRO A 159 3.00 18.93 -12.86
CA PRO A 159 1.83 18.12 -13.21
C PRO A 159 0.87 17.91 -12.03
N PRO A 160 -0.44 17.74 -12.29
CA PRO A 160 -1.43 17.42 -11.26
C PRO A 160 -1.06 16.19 -10.43
N LEU A 161 -1.54 16.15 -9.19
CA LEU A 161 -1.44 14.95 -8.36
C LEU A 161 -2.41 13.89 -8.90
N VAL A 162 -1.97 12.63 -8.90
CA VAL A 162 -2.91 11.50 -8.97
C VAL A 162 -3.66 11.45 -7.64
N VAL A 163 -4.99 11.38 -7.68
CA VAL A 163 -5.82 11.27 -6.47
C VAL A 163 -6.44 9.89 -6.47
N ALA A 164 -5.94 9.02 -5.60
CA ALA A 164 -6.30 7.61 -5.55
C ALA A 164 -7.19 7.28 -4.34
N THR A 165 -8.03 6.25 -4.46
CA THR A 165 -8.81 5.69 -3.35
C THR A 165 -9.17 4.22 -3.61
N ASP A 166 -9.63 3.52 -2.57
CA ASP A 166 -10.25 2.18 -2.68
C ASP A 166 -11.78 2.30 -2.58
N GLN A 167 -12.44 2.42 -3.73
CA GLN A 167 -13.89 2.44 -3.80
C GLN A 167 -14.37 1.32 -4.74
N GLU A 168 -14.24 0.09 -4.26
CA GLU A 168 -14.61 -1.14 -4.98
C GLU A 168 -16.13 -1.34 -5.00
N GLY A 169 -16.81 -0.90 -3.94
CA GLY A 169 -18.18 -1.31 -3.62
C GLY A 169 -18.20 -2.38 -2.53
N GLY A 170 -19.39 -2.71 -2.02
CA GLY A 170 -19.56 -3.75 -1.02
C GLY A 170 -18.77 -3.48 0.27
N ALA A 171 -17.87 -4.38 0.65
CA ALA A 171 -17.09 -4.28 1.89
C ALA A 171 -15.99 -3.21 1.83
N VAL A 172 -15.47 -2.89 0.64
CA VAL A 172 -14.40 -1.90 0.44
C VAL A 172 -14.98 -0.67 -0.25
N SER A 173 -15.46 0.27 0.55
CA SER A 173 -16.08 1.52 0.10
C SER A 173 -15.56 2.68 0.94
N ARG A 174 -14.28 3.02 0.78
CA ARG A 174 -13.56 3.91 1.72
C ARG A 174 -14.09 5.33 1.78
N LEU A 175 -14.71 5.83 0.71
CA LEU A 175 -15.25 7.19 0.66
C LEU A 175 -16.73 7.27 1.06
N SER A 176 -17.39 6.15 1.32
CA SER A 176 -18.75 6.16 1.83
C SER A 176 -18.80 6.65 3.29
N PRO A 177 -19.80 7.46 3.69
CA PRO A 177 -21.01 7.82 2.94
C PRO A 177 -20.90 9.11 2.10
N LEU A 178 -19.72 9.70 1.90
CA LEU A 178 -19.60 10.91 1.06
C LEU A 178 -19.88 10.64 -0.42
N VAL A 179 -19.59 9.42 -0.85
CA VAL A 179 -20.13 8.82 -2.07
C VAL A 179 -21.04 7.66 -1.72
N GLU A 180 -22.00 7.38 -2.60
CA GLU A 180 -22.92 6.26 -2.44
C GLU A 180 -22.16 4.94 -2.25
N ARG A 181 -22.63 4.14 -1.28
CA ARG A 181 -22.11 2.79 -1.08
C ARG A 181 -22.84 1.84 -2.02
N GLN A 182 -22.26 1.63 -3.20
CA GLN A 182 -22.75 0.62 -4.13
C GLN A 182 -22.50 -0.81 -3.59
N PRO A 183 -23.35 -1.80 -3.95
CA PRO A 183 -23.13 -3.20 -3.59
C PRO A 183 -21.85 -3.76 -4.24
N ALA A 184 -21.40 -4.94 -3.83
CA ALA A 184 -20.22 -5.58 -4.42
C ALA A 184 -20.47 -5.86 -5.92
N LEU A 185 -19.46 -5.72 -6.79
CA LEU A 185 -19.61 -5.97 -8.23
C LEU A 185 -20.15 -7.37 -8.54
N SER A 186 -19.87 -8.37 -7.69
CA SER A 186 -20.39 -9.73 -7.86
C SER A 186 -21.91 -9.80 -7.84
N THR A 187 -22.60 -8.87 -7.16
CA THR A 187 -24.07 -8.88 -7.11
C THR A 187 -24.72 -8.55 -8.46
N LEU A 188 -23.94 -8.07 -9.44
CA LEU A 188 -24.43 -7.90 -10.82
C LEU A 188 -24.74 -9.26 -11.48
N LEU A 189 -24.14 -10.34 -10.97
CA LEU A 189 -24.41 -11.71 -11.42
C LEU A 189 -25.72 -12.26 -10.84
N ASP A 190 -26.17 -11.74 -9.70
CA ASP A 190 -27.28 -12.29 -8.90
C ASP A 190 -28.67 -11.83 -9.35
N ALA A 191 -28.85 -11.64 -10.66
CA ALA A 191 -30.14 -11.19 -11.18
C ALA A 191 -30.72 -12.27 -12.08
N ASP A 192 -32.02 -12.54 -11.93
CA ASP A 192 -32.89 -13.20 -12.92
C ASP A 192 -33.00 -12.34 -14.22
N LEU A 193 -31.87 -11.81 -14.68
CA LEU A 193 -31.76 -10.92 -15.81
C LEU A 193 -30.89 -11.58 -16.89
N PRO A 194 -31.22 -11.34 -18.17
CA PRO A 194 -30.48 -11.89 -19.28
C PRO A 194 -28.97 -11.56 -19.24
N GLU A 195 -28.15 -12.53 -19.65
CA GLU A 195 -26.69 -12.43 -19.71
C GLU A 195 -26.21 -11.32 -20.64
N ASP A 196 -26.98 -11.01 -21.70
CA ASP A 196 -26.69 -9.95 -22.67
C ASP A 196 -26.71 -8.53 -22.07
N GLN A 197 -27.32 -8.35 -20.88
CA GLN A 197 -27.33 -7.08 -20.15
C GLN A 197 -26.21 -6.94 -19.11
N LEU A 198 -25.37 -7.96 -18.90
CA LEU A 198 -24.35 -7.92 -17.84
C LEU A 198 -23.32 -6.80 -18.05
N SER A 199 -22.81 -6.65 -19.28
CA SER A 199 -21.86 -5.58 -19.62
C SER A 199 -22.47 -4.19 -19.50
N GLU A 200 -23.72 -4.01 -19.92
CA GLU A 200 -24.42 -2.72 -19.80
C GLU A 200 -24.55 -2.29 -18.33
N ARG A 201 -24.95 -3.23 -17.46
CA ARG A 201 -25.09 -3.00 -16.02
C ARG A 201 -23.75 -2.69 -15.35
N ALA A 202 -22.71 -3.45 -15.68
CA ALA A 202 -21.36 -3.21 -15.16
C ALA A 202 -20.81 -1.85 -15.61
N ARG A 203 -21.09 -1.43 -16.85
CA ARG A 203 -20.73 -0.10 -17.35
C ARG A 203 -21.48 1.01 -16.64
N ALA A 204 -22.78 0.85 -16.42
CA ALA A 204 -23.59 1.81 -15.67
C ALA A 204 -23.11 1.94 -14.21
N TYR A 205 -22.82 0.82 -13.55
CA TYR A 205 -22.21 0.79 -12.22
C TYR A 205 -20.90 1.57 -12.19
N GLY A 206 -20.02 1.31 -13.17
CA GLY A 206 -18.73 1.99 -13.32
C GLY A 206 -18.90 3.50 -13.54
N ALA A 207 -19.84 3.91 -14.39
CA ALA A 207 -20.12 5.33 -14.67
C ALA A 207 -20.66 6.07 -13.43
N GLN A 208 -21.58 5.45 -12.68
CA GLN A 208 -22.07 6.01 -11.41
C GLN A 208 -20.94 6.14 -10.38
N GLN A 209 -20.11 5.10 -10.24
CA GLN A 209 -18.97 5.11 -9.32
C GLN A 209 -17.96 6.19 -9.72
N GLY A 210 -17.65 6.27 -11.01
CA GLY A 210 -16.70 7.20 -11.59
C GLY A 210 -17.15 8.65 -11.44
N GLY A 211 -18.43 8.95 -11.72
CA GLY A 211 -18.99 10.29 -11.56
C GLY A 211 -18.91 10.78 -10.12
N ALA A 212 -19.32 9.96 -9.15
CA ALA A 212 -19.25 10.32 -7.73
C ALA A 212 -17.81 10.54 -7.23
N LEU A 213 -16.84 9.78 -7.76
CA LEU A 213 -15.42 9.95 -7.45
C LEU A 213 -14.82 11.20 -8.11
N ALA A 214 -15.11 11.42 -9.40
CA ALA A 214 -14.69 12.60 -10.14
C ALA A 214 -15.21 13.89 -9.50
N ASP A 215 -16.44 13.87 -8.98
CA ASP A 215 -17.03 14.99 -8.24
C ASP A 215 -16.25 15.34 -6.96
N LEU A 216 -15.48 14.42 -6.39
CA LEU A 216 -14.57 14.71 -5.27
C LEU A 216 -13.16 15.13 -5.74
N GLY A 217 -12.85 14.97 -7.03
CA GLY A 217 -11.53 15.19 -7.60
C GLY A 217 -10.61 13.96 -7.58
N VAL A 218 -11.18 12.75 -7.36
CA VAL A 218 -10.46 11.48 -7.51
C VAL A 218 -10.22 11.22 -9.00
N THR A 219 -9.01 10.78 -9.35
CA THR A 219 -8.62 10.46 -10.73
C THR A 219 -8.30 8.98 -10.94
N LEU A 220 -8.03 8.25 -9.85
CA LEU A 220 -7.71 6.83 -9.89
C LEU A 220 -8.49 6.06 -8.81
N ASN A 221 -9.18 5.02 -9.22
CA ASN A 221 -9.81 4.09 -8.31
C ASN A 221 -9.03 2.77 -8.31
N PHE A 222 -8.65 2.29 -7.14
CA PHE A 222 -8.06 0.96 -6.97
C PHE A 222 -9.17 -0.09 -6.99
N SER A 223 -9.79 -0.24 -8.16
CA SER A 223 -10.89 -1.13 -8.49
C SER A 223 -10.94 -1.27 -10.02
N PRO A 224 -11.32 -2.42 -10.60
CA PRO A 224 -11.92 -3.59 -9.96
C PRO A 224 -10.92 -4.60 -9.42
N VAL A 225 -11.38 -5.38 -8.43
CA VAL A 225 -10.73 -6.65 -8.05
C VAL A 225 -11.01 -7.66 -9.15
N VAL A 226 -9.95 -8.11 -9.81
CA VAL A 226 -10.02 -9.12 -10.88
C VAL A 226 -9.38 -10.45 -10.49
N ASP A 227 -8.98 -10.58 -9.22
CA ASP A 227 -8.70 -11.88 -8.61
C ASP A 227 -9.92 -12.80 -8.77
N LEU A 228 -9.66 -14.06 -9.12
CA LEU A 228 -10.74 -15.04 -9.25
C LEU A 228 -11.21 -15.50 -7.87
N ARG A 229 -12.51 -15.75 -7.75
CA ARG A 229 -13.09 -16.29 -6.52
C ARG A 229 -12.52 -17.69 -6.27
N PRO A 230 -11.90 -17.94 -5.11
CA PRO A 230 -11.18 -19.19 -4.86
C PRO A 230 -12.10 -20.38 -4.57
N GLY A 231 -13.41 -20.16 -4.38
CA GLY A 231 -14.38 -21.21 -4.09
C GLY A 231 -14.22 -21.82 -2.70
N ARG A 232 -13.60 -21.08 -1.77
CA ARG A 232 -13.39 -21.47 -0.38
C ARG A 232 -13.67 -20.29 0.53
N ALA A 233 -14.20 -20.58 1.72
CA ALA A 233 -14.36 -19.56 2.75
C ALA A 233 -13.00 -18.92 3.09
N PRO A 234 -12.98 -17.64 3.48
CA PRO A 234 -11.76 -16.98 3.96
C PRO A 234 -11.06 -17.82 5.02
N GLY A 235 -9.74 -17.89 4.94
CA GLY A 235 -8.92 -18.58 5.94
C GLY A 235 -9.16 -17.97 7.32
N ARG A 236 -8.95 -18.74 8.40
CA ARG A 236 -9.09 -18.24 9.78
C ARG A 236 -8.22 -17.01 10.09
N TRP A 237 -7.17 -16.80 9.30
CA TRP A 237 -6.22 -15.71 9.43
C TRP A 237 -6.27 -14.71 8.26
N ASP A 238 -7.29 -14.81 7.40
CA ASP A 238 -7.56 -13.85 6.33
C ASP A 238 -8.55 -12.78 6.83
N PHE A 239 -7.99 -11.70 7.40
CA PHE A 239 -8.77 -10.67 8.05
C PHE A 239 -9.11 -9.52 7.11
N HIS A 240 -8.25 -9.24 6.13
CA HIS A 240 -8.28 -8.03 5.33
C HIS A 240 -8.26 -8.33 3.82
N THR A 241 -7.57 -9.38 3.38
CA THR A 241 -7.47 -9.72 1.95
C THR A 241 -8.83 -10.16 1.41
N ARG A 242 -9.48 -11.14 2.05
CA ARG A 242 -10.89 -11.59 1.85
C ARG A 242 -11.34 -11.63 0.38
N ILE A 243 -10.52 -12.20 -0.50
CA ILE A 243 -10.79 -12.25 -1.95
C ILE A 243 -12.12 -12.93 -2.25
N ASP A 244 -12.50 -13.94 -1.47
CA ASP A 244 -13.78 -14.63 -1.66
C ASP A 244 -14.99 -13.68 -1.60
N GLU A 245 -14.92 -12.59 -0.84
CA GLU A 245 -16.00 -11.61 -0.72
C GLU A 245 -15.92 -10.46 -1.73
N ARG A 246 -14.71 -10.24 -2.29
CA ARG A 246 -14.41 -9.10 -3.17
C ARG A 246 -14.37 -9.48 -4.65
N ALA A 247 -14.06 -10.74 -4.95
CA ALA A 247 -13.95 -11.24 -6.31
C ALA A 247 -15.31 -11.23 -7.02
N ILE A 248 -15.30 -10.88 -8.30
CA ILE A 248 -16.50 -10.86 -9.14
C ILE A 248 -17.05 -12.28 -9.31
N SER A 249 -16.22 -13.18 -9.86
CA SER A 249 -16.59 -14.57 -10.18
C SER A 249 -15.37 -15.49 -10.04
N SER A 250 -15.59 -16.81 -10.01
CA SER A 250 -14.53 -17.81 -10.19
C SER A 250 -14.21 -18.05 -11.67
N ASP A 251 -15.08 -17.60 -12.58
CA ASP A 251 -14.88 -17.71 -14.03
C ASP A 251 -14.05 -16.52 -14.57
N PRO A 252 -12.89 -16.77 -15.21
CA PRO A 252 -12.09 -15.73 -15.84
C PRO A 252 -12.83 -14.92 -16.91
N ALA A 253 -13.71 -15.55 -17.71
CA ALA A 253 -14.44 -14.88 -18.78
C ALA A 253 -15.48 -13.90 -18.22
N VAL A 254 -16.26 -14.34 -17.23
CA VAL A 254 -17.24 -13.48 -16.53
C VAL A 254 -16.54 -12.33 -15.82
N THR A 255 -15.43 -12.62 -15.12
CA THR A 255 -14.63 -11.58 -14.44
C THR A 255 -14.11 -10.55 -15.45
N THR A 256 -13.59 -11.00 -16.59
CA THR A 256 -13.12 -10.12 -17.67
C THR A 256 -14.24 -9.24 -18.23
N GLN A 257 -15.41 -9.83 -18.52
CA GLN A 257 -16.55 -9.11 -19.09
C GLN A 257 -17.04 -7.99 -18.17
N VAL A 258 -17.21 -8.28 -16.88
CA VAL A 258 -17.66 -7.31 -15.88
C VAL A 258 -16.59 -6.26 -15.64
N ALA A 259 -15.34 -6.67 -15.44
CA ALA A 259 -14.24 -5.76 -15.14
C ALA A 259 -13.95 -4.78 -16.30
N LEU A 260 -14.01 -5.24 -17.56
CA LEU A 260 -13.83 -4.39 -18.73
C LEU A 260 -14.93 -3.33 -18.80
N ALA A 261 -16.19 -3.75 -18.70
CA ALA A 261 -17.32 -2.84 -18.78
C ALA A 261 -17.31 -1.82 -17.63
N TYR A 262 -16.99 -2.27 -16.41
CA TYR A 262 -16.82 -1.41 -15.24
C TYR A 262 -15.69 -0.38 -15.44
N ALA A 263 -14.52 -0.81 -15.94
CA ALA A 263 -13.38 0.08 -16.21
C ALA A 263 -13.75 1.16 -17.24
N GLN A 264 -14.42 0.78 -18.34
CA GLN A 264 -14.93 1.74 -19.34
C GLN A 264 -15.95 2.71 -18.74
N GLY A 265 -16.79 2.22 -17.81
CA GLY A 265 -17.72 3.05 -17.05
C GLY A 265 -16.99 4.12 -16.23
N LEU A 266 -15.98 3.75 -15.44
CA LEU A 266 -15.14 4.70 -14.70
C LEU A 266 -14.51 5.73 -15.63
N GLU A 267 -13.93 5.26 -16.75
CA GLU A 267 -13.22 6.09 -17.73
C GLU A 267 -14.13 7.11 -18.38
N SER A 268 -15.40 6.77 -18.61
CA SER A 268 -16.39 7.71 -19.16
C SER A 268 -16.63 8.94 -18.26
N ALA A 269 -16.30 8.84 -16.97
CA ALA A 269 -16.36 9.93 -16.00
C ALA A 269 -14.98 10.57 -15.71
N GLY A 270 -13.93 10.17 -16.43
CA GLY A 270 -12.56 10.67 -16.24
C GLY A 270 -11.80 10.05 -15.06
N VAL A 271 -12.30 8.95 -14.49
CA VAL A 271 -11.62 8.18 -13.44
C VAL A 271 -11.06 6.90 -14.05
N ARG A 272 -9.80 6.57 -13.79
CA ARG A 272 -9.23 5.29 -14.26
C ARG A 272 -9.37 4.20 -13.22
N GLY A 273 -9.59 2.98 -13.67
CA GLY A 273 -9.56 1.79 -12.82
C GLY A 273 -8.15 1.25 -12.59
N THR A 274 -8.03 0.32 -11.66
CA THR A 274 -6.81 -0.46 -11.41
C THR A 274 -7.18 -1.92 -11.20
N LEU A 275 -6.69 -2.79 -12.08
CA LEU A 275 -6.85 -4.23 -11.99
C LEU A 275 -5.99 -4.75 -10.85
N LYS A 276 -6.59 -5.43 -9.87
CA LYS A 276 -5.85 -5.93 -8.70
C LYS A 276 -6.30 -7.33 -8.25
N HIS A 277 -5.41 -8.13 -7.68
CA HIS A 277 -3.99 -7.86 -7.37
C HIS A 277 -3.10 -8.85 -8.14
N PHE A 278 -2.35 -8.37 -9.15
CA PHE A 278 -1.51 -9.24 -9.97
C PHE A 278 -0.43 -9.89 -9.08
N PRO A 279 -0.23 -11.23 -9.13
CA PRO A 279 -0.53 -12.16 -10.22
C PRO A 279 -1.88 -12.89 -10.15
N GLY A 280 -2.80 -12.47 -9.29
CA GLY A 280 -4.02 -13.18 -8.96
C GLY A 280 -3.92 -13.87 -7.60
N LEU A 281 -4.79 -13.51 -6.67
CA LEU A 281 -4.73 -13.94 -5.27
C LEU A 281 -5.63 -15.15 -4.93
N ALA A 282 -6.31 -15.75 -5.91
CA ALA A 282 -7.21 -16.89 -5.67
C ALA A 282 -6.51 -18.06 -4.93
N GLY A 283 -5.28 -18.35 -5.35
CA GLY A 283 -4.44 -19.41 -4.76
C GLY A 283 -3.75 -19.06 -3.46
N VAL A 284 -3.89 -17.83 -2.95
CA VAL A 284 -3.15 -17.34 -1.77
C VAL A 284 -3.98 -17.51 -0.50
N ALA A 285 -3.46 -18.21 0.49
CA ALA A 285 -4.20 -18.50 1.73
C ALA A 285 -3.94 -17.49 2.85
N GLU A 286 -2.80 -16.82 2.78
CA GLU A 286 -2.30 -15.87 3.77
C GLU A 286 -2.84 -14.46 3.52
N ASP A 287 -3.04 -13.71 4.60
CA ASP A 287 -3.33 -12.28 4.51
C ASP A 287 -2.03 -11.49 4.32
N THR A 288 -1.80 -10.98 3.12
CA THR A 288 -0.59 -10.21 2.76
C THR A 288 -0.43 -8.94 3.59
N HIS A 289 -1.49 -8.44 4.22
CA HIS A 289 -1.42 -7.33 5.15
C HIS A 289 -0.51 -7.64 6.33
N HIS A 290 -0.44 -8.90 6.77
CA HIS A 290 0.23 -9.30 8.02
C HIS A 290 1.35 -10.32 7.80
N PHE A 291 1.25 -11.17 6.78
CA PHE A 291 2.11 -12.33 6.61
C PHE A 291 2.74 -12.36 5.22
N ALA A 292 3.94 -12.94 5.13
CA ALA A 292 4.48 -13.33 3.84
C ALA A 292 3.55 -14.34 3.16
N ALA A 293 3.38 -14.22 1.85
CA ALA A 293 2.49 -15.05 1.07
C ALA A 293 3.21 -15.66 -0.12
N GLU A 294 2.84 -16.89 -0.46
CA GLU A 294 3.39 -17.64 -1.59
C GLU A 294 2.23 -18.14 -2.45
N LEU A 295 2.31 -17.89 -3.76
CA LEU A 295 1.38 -18.43 -4.74
C LEU A 295 1.95 -19.71 -5.32
N ARG A 296 1.39 -20.84 -4.91
CA ARG A 296 1.80 -22.18 -5.35
C ARG A 296 1.10 -22.66 -6.61
N THR A 297 0.19 -21.86 -7.15
CA THR A 297 -0.48 -22.17 -8.41
C THR A 297 0.55 -22.14 -9.55
N PRO A 298 0.64 -23.20 -10.38
CA PRO A 298 1.59 -23.21 -11.47
C PRO A 298 1.37 -22.07 -12.46
N VAL A 299 2.45 -21.51 -13.00
CA VAL A 299 2.42 -20.39 -13.96
C VAL A 299 1.57 -20.71 -15.18
N ALA A 300 1.62 -21.94 -15.70
CA ALA A 300 0.80 -22.37 -16.83
C ALA A 300 -0.70 -22.32 -16.52
N ARG A 301 -1.09 -22.55 -15.26
CA ARG A 301 -2.49 -22.43 -14.83
C ARG A 301 -2.87 -20.96 -14.64
N LEU A 302 -2.02 -20.16 -14.01
CA LEU A 302 -2.26 -18.71 -13.87
C LEU A 302 -2.45 -18.05 -15.23
N ALA A 303 -1.60 -18.37 -16.20
CA ALA A 303 -1.66 -17.85 -17.56
C ALA A 303 -2.97 -18.18 -18.29
N THR A 304 -3.61 -19.31 -17.98
CA THR A 304 -4.87 -19.73 -18.62
C THR A 304 -6.11 -19.35 -17.81
N GLN A 305 -5.95 -18.83 -16.59
CA GLN A 305 -7.00 -18.48 -15.64
C GLN A 305 -6.78 -17.06 -15.08
N ASP A 306 -6.13 -16.95 -13.92
CA ASP A 306 -5.98 -15.74 -13.12
C ASP A 306 -5.42 -14.52 -13.90
N TRP A 307 -4.58 -14.75 -14.91
CA TRP A 307 -3.98 -13.69 -15.71
C TRP A 307 -4.88 -13.16 -16.81
N LYS A 308 -5.90 -13.91 -17.23
CA LYS A 308 -6.78 -13.52 -18.35
C LYS A 308 -7.47 -12.18 -18.10
N PRO A 309 -8.11 -11.92 -16.94
CA PRO A 309 -8.72 -10.62 -16.68
C PRO A 309 -7.73 -9.47 -16.76
N PHE A 310 -6.50 -9.65 -16.25
CA PHE A 310 -5.47 -8.62 -16.34
C PHE A 310 -5.08 -8.33 -17.80
N GLN A 311 -4.85 -9.37 -18.60
CA GLN A 311 -4.43 -9.24 -19.99
C GLN A 311 -5.52 -8.64 -20.88
N GLU A 312 -6.74 -9.17 -20.80
CA GLU A 312 -7.80 -8.80 -21.75
C GLU A 312 -8.42 -7.45 -21.45
N VAL A 313 -8.54 -7.07 -20.16
CA VAL A 313 -9.04 -5.75 -19.79
C VAL A 313 -8.01 -4.68 -20.15
N SER A 314 -6.72 -4.89 -19.82
CA SER A 314 -5.66 -3.91 -20.06
C SER A 314 -5.34 -3.65 -21.55
N LYS A 315 -5.80 -4.52 -22.46
CA LYS A 315 -5.73 -4.29 -23.92
C LYS A 315 -6.83 -3.35 -24.42
N GLN A 316 -7.91 -3.19 -23.65
CA GLN A 316 -9.16 -2.54 -24.09
C GLN A 316 -9.60 -1.40 -23.18
N SER A 317 -8.76 -1.01 -22.21
CA SER A 317 -8.98 0.10 -21.28
C SER A 317 -7.65 0.73 -20.87
N ASP A 318 -7.72 1.90 -20.24
CA ASP A 318 -6.58 2.63 -19.67
C ASP A 318 -6.30 2.22 -18.21
N ALA A 319 -6.87 1.09 -17.77
CA ALA A 319 -6.72 0.62 -16.40
C ALA A 319 -5.26 0.36 -16.04
N ALA A 320 -4.85 0.81 -14.86
CA ALA A 320 -3.58 0.45 -14.24
C ALA A 320 -3.60 -1.02 -13.78
N ILE A 321 -2.44 -1.59 -13.46
CA ILE A 321 -2.33 -2.90 -12.79
C ILE A 321 -1.64 -2.71 -11.44
N MET A 322 -2.29 -3.18 -10.38
CA MET A 322 -1.69 -3.25 -9.05
C MET A 322 -0.98 -4.57 -8.86
N LEU A 323 0.27 -4.51 -8.42
CA LEU A 323 1.13 -5.65 -8.15
C LEU A 323 1.07 -6.01 -6.67
N GLY A 324 0.58 -7.21 -6.35
CA GLY A 324 0.46 -7.73 -5.00
C GLY A 324 1.79 -8.18 -4.39
N HIS A 325 1.81 -8.29 -3.07
CA HIS A 325 2.97 -8.71 -2.29
C HIS A 325 3.02 -10.23 -2.08
N VAL A 326 3.14 -10.99 -3.18
CA VAL A 326 3.15 -12.46 -3.16
C VAL A 326 4.36 -13.01 -3.90
N ILE A 327 5.01 -14.02 -3.33
CA ILE A 327 6.08 -14.79 -3.99
C ILE A 327 5.47 -15.76 -5.00
N LEU A 328 5.90 -15.67 -6.26
CA LEU A 328 5.57 -16.65 -7.30
C LEU A 328 6.84 -17.41 -7.67
N ALA A 329 7.14 -18.45 -6.89
CA ALA A 329 8.46 -19.09 -6.86
C ALA A 329 8.91 -19.66 -8.22
N GLU A 330 7.97 -20.10 -9.08
CA GLU A 330 8.29 -20.58 -10.43
C GLU A 330 8.94 -19.51 -11.32
N LEU A 331 8.67 -18.23 -11.06
CA LEU A 331 9.29 -17.10 -11.77
C LEU A 331 10.38 -16.43 -10.92
N ASP A 332 10.08 -16.13 -9.66
CA ASP A 332 10.99 -15.46 -8.74
C ASP A 332 10.71 -15.92 -7.31
N ALA A 333 11.64 -16.70 -6.75
CA ALA A 333 11.55 -17.22 -5.39
C ALA A 333 12.05 -16.22 -4.33
N ASP A 334 12.76 -15.16 -4.77
CA ASP A 334 13.44 -14.23 -3.87
C ASP A 334 12.59 -13.00 -3.61
N TYR A 335 11.78 -12.55 -4.57
CA TYR A 335 11.05 -11.29 -4.47
C TYR A 335 9.55 -11.41 -4.79
N PRO A 336 8.68 -10.76 -3.98
CA PRO A 336 7.28 -10.61 -4.31
C PRO A 336 7.08 -9.91 -5.66
N VAL A 337 5.97 -10.22 -6.33
CA VAL A 337 5.63 -9.68 -7.65
C VAL A 337 5.73 -8.15 -7.72
N SER A 338 5.30 -7.45 -6.67
CA SER A 338 5.36 -5.98 -6.53
C SER A 338 6.73 -5.35 -6.69
N PHE A 339 7.81 -6.08 -6.46
CA PHE A 339 9.18 -5.58 -6.65
C PHE A 339 10.13 -6.63 -7.24
N SER A 340 9.57 -7.60 -7.97
CA SER A 340 10.33 -8.53 -8.81
C SER A 340 10.57 -7.93 -10.18
N ARG A 341 11.81 -7.53 -10.45
CA ARG A 341 12.21 -7.07 -11.78
C ARG A 341 11.99 -8.14 -12.84
N ARG A 342 12.20 -9.41 -12.50
CA ARG A 342 12.03 -10.52 -13.43
C ARG A 342 10.58 -10.61 -13.90
N ILE A 343 9.62 -10.64 -12.99
CA ILE A 343 8.20 -10.74 -13.34
C ILE A 343 7.73 -9.49 -14.07
N VAL A 344 8.08 -8.29 -13.57
CA VAL A 344 7.65 -7.03 -14.20
C VAL A 344 8.20 -6.92 -15.62
N GLN A 345 9.50 -7.16 -15.83
CA GLN A 345 10.13 -6.96 -17.14
C GLN A 345 9.85 -8.09 -18.12
N GLN A 346 9.87 -9.35 -17.68
CA GLN A 346 9.70 -10.49 -18.58
C GLN A 346 8.23 -10.74 -18.90
N VAL A 347 7.36 -10.77 -17.89
CA VAL A 347 5.94 -11.10 -18.08
C VAL A 347 5.15 -9.87 -18.50
N ILE A 348 5.06 -8.86 -17.64
CA ILE A 348 4.12 -7.75 -17.82
C ILE A 348 4.57 -6.82 -18.95
N ARG A 349 5.83 -6.36 -18.93
CA ARG A 349 6.37 -5.45 -19.96
C ARG A 349 6.85 -6.17 -21.22
N GLY A 350 7.25 -7.43 -21.09
CA GLY A 350 7.80 -8.26 -22.16
C GLY A 350 6.70 -9.03 -22.89
N GLU A 351 6.36 -10.21 -22.38
CA GLU A 351 5.40 -11.15 -22.99
C GLU A 351 4.03 -10.51 -23.27
N TRP A 352 3.49 -9.75 -22.30
CA TRP A 352 2.18 -9.11 -22.48
C TRP A 352 2.27 -7.78 -23.21
N GLY A 353 3.47 -7.18 -23.25
CA GLY A 353 3.68 -5.86 -23.85
C GLY A 353 2.91 -4.73 -23.18
N TYR A 354 2.44 -4.88 -21.93
CA TYR A 354 1.61 -3.88 -21.26
C TYR A 354 2.38 -2.58 -21.02
N ARG A 355 1.84 -1.47 -21.52
CA ARG A 355 2.45 -0.12 -21.44
C ARG A 355 1.69 0.85 -20.54
N GLY A 356 0.63 0.42 -19.86
CA GLY A 356 -0.07 1.26 -18.87
C GLY A 356 0.68 1.32 -17.53
N LEU A 357 0.05 1.94 -16.53
CA LEU A 357 0.67 2.13 -15.22
C LEU A 357 0.74 0.85 -14.40
N LEU A 358 1.89 0.64 -13.77
CA LEU A 358 2.04 -0.33 -12.69
C LEU A 358 2.11 0.39 -11.36
N VAL A 359 1.30 -0.06 -10.41
CA VAL A 359 1.30 0.43 -9.04
C VAL A 359 1.60 -0.72 -8.08
N THR A 360 2.40 -0.52 -7.05
CA THR A 360 2.52 -1.52 -5.98
C THR A 360 1.23 -1.56 -5.16
N ASP A 361 0.92 -2.68 -4.55
CA ASP A 361 0.10 -2.65 -3.33
C ASP A 361 0.84 -1.86 -2.21
N ASP A 362 0.19 -1.62 -1.08
CA ASP A 362 0.75 -0.76 -0.02
C ASP A 362 2.04 -1.35 0.57
N LEU A 363 3.18 -0.67 0.34
CA LEU A 363 4.50 -1.10 0.80
C LEU A 363 4.63 -1.19 2.33
N THR A 364 3.65 -0.66 3.07
CA THR A 364 3.58 -0.80 4.54
C THR A 364 2.88 -2.07 5.01
N MET A 365 2.38 -2.91 4.11
CA MET A 365 1.86 -4.25 4.41
C MET A 365 2.98 -5.23 4.80
N GLY A 366 2.71 -6.13 5.74
CA GLY A 366 3.69 -7.06 6.31
C GLY A 366 4.44 -7.90 5.26
N ALA A 367 3.77 -8.34 4.19
CA ALA A 367 4.42 -9.11 3.12
C ALA A 367 5.54 -8.36 2.37
N ALA A 368 5.47 -7.03 2.32
CA ALA A 368 6.51 -6.17 1.75
C ALA A 368 7.42 -5.59 2.84
N TYR A 369 6.83 -4.94 3.86
CA TYR A 369 7.54 -4.21 4.89
C TYR A 369 8.54 -5.08 5.65
N ASN A 370 8.17 -6.32 5.99
CA ASN A 370 9.04 -7.25 6.73
C ASN A 370 10.24 -7.74 5.90
N ARG A 371 10.25 -7.50 4.59
CA ARG A 371 11.41 -7.74 3.71
C ARG A 371 12.36 -6.54 3.63
N GLY A 372 11.99 -5.42 4.24
CA GLY A 372 12.76 -4.18 4.28
C GLY A 372 12.23 -3.12 3.32
N LEU A 373 11.71 -2.02 3.87
CA LEU A 373 11.10 -0.92 3.11
C LEU A 373 12.06 -0.27 2.09
N CYS A 374 13.34 -0.07 2.46
CA CYS A 374 14.33 0.48 1.53
C CYS A 374 14.53 -0.44 0.32
N ASP A 375 14.71 -1.74 0.55
CA ASP A 375 14.95 -2.71 -0.50
C ASP A 375 13.71 -2.84 -1.41
N ALA A 376 12.51 -2.94 -0.81
CA ALA A 376 11.25 -2.97 -1.55
C ALA A 376 11.07 -1.72 -2.43
N THR A 377 11.36 -0.52 -1.90
CA THR A 377 11.25 0.75 -2.64
C THR A 377 12.20 0.79 -3.83
N VAL A 378 13.48 0.52 -3.60
CA VAL A 378 14.51 0.60 -4.64
C VAL A 378 14.26 -0.46 -5.71
N ARG A 379 13.89 -1.69 -5.32
CA ARG A 379 13.60 -2.77 -6.27
C ARG A 379 12.33 -2.54 -7.06
N ALA A 380 11.27 -1.99 -6.47
CA ALA A 380 10.07 -1.63 -7.22
C ALA A 380 10.38 -0.62 -8.33
N LEU A 381 11.17 0.41 -8.00
CA LEU A 381 11.63 1.40 -8.98
C LEU A 381 12.53 0.76 -10.06
N ASP A 382 13.54 -0.04 -9.68
CA ASP A 382 14.42 -0.74 -10.65
C ASP A 382 13.65 -1.73 -11.54
N ALA A 383 12.65 -2.42 -10.96
CA ALA A 383 11.75 -3.30 -11.68
C ALA A 383 10.93 -2.57 -12.75
N GLY A 384 10.80 -1.23 -12.66
CA GLY A 384 10.02 -0.41 -13.59
C GLY A 384 8.55 -0.29 -13.20
N VAL A 385 8.25 -0.37 -11.90
CA VAL A 385 6.95 0.01 -11.34
C VAL A 385 6.82 1.54 -11.38
N ASP A 386 5.67 2.04 -11.81
CA ASP A 386 5.48 3.47 -12.07
C ASP A 386 5.01 4.23 -10.82
N LEU A 387 4.25 3.58 -9.94
CA LEU A 387 3.71 4.18 -8.73
C LEU A 387 3.94 3.26 -7.53
N LEU A 388 4.48 3.80 -6.45
CA LEU A 388 4.70 3.14 -5.17
C LEU A 388 3.66 3.68 -4.20
N LEU A 389 2.85 2.78 -3.65
CA LEU A 389 1.81 3.12 -2.69
C LEU A 389 2.34 3.02 -1.26
N ILE A 390 2.19 4.10 -0.50
CA ILE A 390 2.41 4.13 0.95
C ILE A 390 1.17 4.74 1.58
N ALA A 391 0.22 3.89 1.96
CA ALA A 391 -1.15 4.31 2.26
C ALA A 391 -1.47 4.30 3.76
N PHE A 392 -1.22 3.18 4.44
CA PHE A 392 -1.64 2.99 5.83
C PHE A 392 -0.81 3.85 6.78
N ASP A 393 0.51 3.67 6.79
CA ASP A 393 1.45 4.44 7.60
C ASP A 393 2.22 5.44 6.75
N HIS A 394 1.58 6.58 6.47
CA HIS A 394 2.13 7.60 5.58
C HIS A 394 3.46 8.19 6.06
N ASP A 395 3.82 8.06 7.33
CA ASP A 395 5.15 8.42 7.83
C ASP A 395 6.28 7.62 7.18
N LYS A 396 6.01 6.41 6.71
CA LYS A 396 6.98 5.56 6.01
C LYS A 396 7.35 6.07 4.63
N TYR A 397 6.61 7.04 4.10
CA TYR A 397 7.01 7.72 2.88
C TYR A 397 8.38 8.40 3.03
N PHE A 398 8.67 9.00 4.19
CA PHE A 398 9.96 9.66 4.41
C PHE A 398 11.12 8.68 4.41
N ASP A 399 10.92 7.49 5.01
CA ASP A 399 11.90 6.41 4.97
C ASP A 399 12.11 5.94 3.52
N ALA A 400 11.04 5.61 2.80
CA ALA A 400 11.11 5.15 1.41
C ALA A 400 11.77 6.16 0.47
N MET A 401 11.36 7.43 0.54
CA MET A 401 11.93 8.51 -0.28
C MET A 401 13.40 8.77 0.06
N HIS A 402 13.78 8.71 1.35
CA HIS A 402 15.19 8.74 1.76
C HIS A 402 15.97 7.60 1.10
N CYS A 403 15.49 6.36 1.16
CA CYS A 403 16.17 5.21 0.53
C CYS A 403 16.31 5.40 -0.99
N ALA A 404 15.28 5.91 -1.68
CA ALA A 404 15.32 6.18 -3.10
C ALA A 404 16.35 7.28 -3.46
N LEU A 405 16.39 8.37 -2.70
CA LEU A 405 17.40 9.43 -2.85
C LEU A 405 18.82 8.89 -2.66
N GLN A 406 19.05 8.10 -1.60
CA GLN A 406 20.35 7.50 -1.33
C GLN A 406 20.77 6.51 -2.43
N ALA A 407 19.85 5.69 -2.92
CA ALA A 407 20.12 4.74 -4.00
C ALA A 407 20.47 5.48 -5.31
N ALA A 408 19.77 6.55 -5.64
CA ALA A 408 20.08 7.39 -6.78
C ALA A 408 21.47 8.05 -6.66
N GLN A 409 21.81 8.60 -5.50
CA GLN A 409 23.12 9.22 -5.25
C GLN A 409 24.28 8.21 -5.38
N ARG A 410 24.05 6.95 -5.00
CA ARG A 410 25.05 5.87 -5.10
C ARG A 410 25.07 5.19 -6.46
N GLY A 411 24.22 5.61 -7.41
CA GLY A 411 24.11 4.99 -8.74
C GLY A 411 23.43 3.62 -8.74
N ALA A 412 22.77 3.23 -7.64
CA ALA A 412 21.98 2.00 -7.56
C ALA A 412 20.61 2.11 -8.23
N LEU A 413 20.15 3.32 -8.53
CA LEU A 413 18.99 3.60 -9.38
C LEU A 413 19.42 4.40 -10.61
N ASP A 414 19.18 3.86 -11.80
CA ASP A 414 19.39 4.56 -13.07
C ASP A 414 18.25 5.56 -13.30
N LEU A 415 18.48 6.78 -12.82
CA LEU A 415 17.56 7.92 -12.96
C LEU A 415 17.16 8.20 -14.43
N PRO A 416 18.09 8.29 -15.40
CA PRO A 416 17.74 8.38 -16.82
C PRO A 416 16.84 7.23 -17.33
N MET A 417 17.05 6.00 -16.86
CA MET A 417 16.16 4.88 -17.19
C MET A 417 14.76 5.07 -16.60
N LEU A 418 14.68 5.48 -15.33
CA LEU A 418 13.39 5.78 -14.68
C LEU A 418 12.63 6.87 -15.43
N GLU A 419 13.31 7.93 -15.87
CA GLU A 419 12.71 8.99 -16.68
C GLU A 419 12.15 8.45 -18.00
N ARG A 420 13.00 7.78 -18.80
CA ARG A 420 12.60 7.23 -20.11
C ARG A 420 11.46 6.24 -20.01
N ARG A 421 11.42 5.44 -18.94
CA ARG A 421 10.39 4.43 -18.74
C ARG A 421 9.11 5.06 -18.19
N GLY A 422 9.19 5.78 -17.07
CA GLY A 422 8.03 6.20 -16.29
C GLY A 422 7.40 7.53 -16.72
N ALA A 423 8.18 8.51 -17.20
CA ALA A 423 7.69 9.87 -17.40
C ALA A 423 6.54 9.93 -18.41
N GLN A 424 6.63 9.21 -19.53
CA GLN A 424 5.58 9.18 -20.55
C GLN A 424 4.28 8.57 -20.03
N ARG A 425 4.36 7.50 -19.23
CA ARG A 425 3.20 6.82 -18.65
C ARG A 425 2.55 7.65 -17.54
N LEU A 426 3.36 8.32 -16.72
CA LEU A 426 2.85 9.22 -15.68
C LEU A 426 2.24 10.48 -16.26
N GLN A 427 2.76 11.00 -17.38
CA GLN A 427 2.18 12.15 -18.08
C GLN A 427 0.84 11.83 -18.72
N SER A 428 0.70 10.66 -19.36
CA SER A 428 -0.58 10.27 -19.97
C SER A 428 -1.69 10.02 -18.96
N PHE A 429 -1.39 10.04 -17.66
CA PHE A 429 -2.31 9.74 -16.58
C PHE A 429 -2.70 10.96 -15.73
N ARG A 430 -2.06 12.12 -15.92
CA ARG A 430 -2.18 13.31 -15.06
C ARG A 430 -2.88 14.48 -15.73
#